data_AF-A0A928LHR4-F1
#
_entry.id   AF-A0A928LHR4-F1
#
_cell.length_a   1.000
_cell.length_b   1.000
_cell.length_c   1.000
_cell.angle_alpha   90.00
_cell.angle_beta   90.00
_cell.angle_gamma   90.00
#
_symmetry.space_group_name_H-M   'P 1'
#
loop_
_entity.id
_entity.type
_entity.pdbx_description
1 polymer ?
#
loop_
_entity_poly.entity_id
_entity_poly.type
_entity_poly.pdbx_seq_one_letter_code
_entity_poly.pdbx_strand_id
1 'polypeptide(L)'
;MKSAFELHGVDVKEFIDEVDKCKGNVYLVTTEGDHLNLKSRFCQLIGLAKIIEGGNISEARIVCELQEDETRLFRFNLYGKED
;
A
#
# COMPACT_ATOMS: atom_id res chain seq x y z
N MET A 1 8.90 -10.84 13.09
CA MET A 1 9.43 -9.75 12.26
C MET A 1 8.32 -9.41 11.29
N LYS A 2 7.79 -8.18 11.28
CA LYS A 2 6.76 -7.81 10.29
C LYS A 2 7.47 -7.65 8.94
N SER A 3 7.12 -8.47 7.97
CA SER A 3 7.69 -8.44 6.63
C SER A 3 7.16 -7.22 5.87
N ALA A 4 8.03 -6.61 5.09
CA ALA A 4 7.71 -5.46 4.26
C ALA A 4 7.95 -5.83 2.80
N PHE A 5 7.10 -5.37 1.90
CA PHE A 5 7.23 -5.59 0.46
C PHE A 5 7.15 -4.26 -0.30
N GLU A 6 7.69 -4.26 -1.51
CA GLU A 6 7.79 -3.08 -2.38
C GLU A 6 6.75 -3.16 -3.50
N LEU A 7 6.02 -2.07 -3.70
CA LEU A 7 5.05 -1.89 -4.79
C LEU A 7 5.67 -1.15 -5.97
N HIS A 8 5.39 -1.60 -7.19
CA HIS A 8 5.86 -0.96 -8.42
C HIS A 8 4.79 -0.93 -9.50
N GLY A 9 4.57 0.25 -10.10
CA GLY A 9 3.76 0.37 -11.33
C GLY A 9 2.28 0.04 -11.14
N VAL A 10 1.74 0.29 -9.95
CA VAL A 10 0.36 0.00 -9.59
C VAL A 10 -0.51 1.25 -9.68
N ASP A 11 -1.73 1.10 -10.21
CA ASP A 11 -2.73 2.16 -10.19
C ASP A 11 -3.14 2.48 -8.75
N VAL A 12 -3.09 3.78 -8.43
CA VAL A 12 -3.37 4.30 -7.10
C VAL A 12 -4.77 3.95 -6.61
N LYS A 13 -5.77 4.06 -7.50
CA LYS A 13 -7.17 3.85 -7.13
C LYS A 13 -7.41 2.38 -6.85
N GLU A 14 -6.84 1.49 -7.65
CA GLU A 14 -6.91 0.05 -7.40
C GLU A 14 -6.21 -0.36 -6.11
N PHE A 15 -5.05 0.22 -5.82
CA PHE A 15 -4.35 -0.03 -4.58
C PHE A 15 -5.17 0.40 -3.35
N ILE A 16 -5.80 1.58 -3.40
CA ILE A 16 -6.67 2.05 -2.31
C ILE A 16 -7.88 1.14 -2.13
N ASP A 17 -8.51 0.69 -3.22
CA ASP A 17 -9.62 -0.27 -3.16
C ASP A 17 -9.18 -1.56 -2.44
N GLU A 18 -7.96 -2.06 -2.69
CA GLU A 18 -7.44 -3.27 -2.04
C GLU A 18 -7.07 -3.04 -0.57
N VAL A 19 -6.51 -1.87 -0.23
CA VAL A 19 -6.24 -1.47 1.15
C VAL A 19 -7.53 -1.36 1.97
N ASP A 20 -8.61 -0.83 1.38
CA ASP A 20 -9.90 -0.73 2.05
C ASP A 20 -10.48 -2.10 2.41
N LYS A 21 -10.22 -3.12 1.57
CA LYS A 21 -10.62 -4.51 1.81
C LYS A 21 -9.73 -5.28 2.80
N CYS A 22 -8.60 -4.70 3.23
CA CYS A 22 -7.75 -5.28 4.27
C CYS A 22 -8.42 -5.18 5.65
N LYS A 23 -8.25 -6.21 6.49
CA LYS A 23 -8.90 -6.27 7.81
C LYS A 23 -8.11 -5.55 8.90
N GLY A 24 -6.78 -5.60 8.84
CA GLY A 24 -5.87 -4.94 9.76
C GLY A 24 -5.43 -3.55 9.29
N ASN A 25 -4.56 -2.91 10.07
CA ASN A 25 -3.91 -1.69 9.60
C ASN A 25 -2.85 -2.01 8.54
N VAL A 26 -2.77 -1.12 7.56
CA VAL A 26 -1.79 -1.14 6.48
C VAL A 26 -0.99 0.15 6.57
N TYR A 27 0.33 0.05 6.58
CA TYR A 27 1.22 1.18 6.74
C TYR A 27 2.09 1.35 5.51
N LEU A 28 2.18 2.58 5.02
CA LEU A 28 3.24 3.03 4.14
C LEU A 28 4.42 3.46 5.00
N VAL A 29 5.59 2.87 4.73
CA VAL A 29 6.85 3.25 5.37
C VAL A 29 7.63 4.14 4.42
N THR A 30 7.93 5.37 4.85
CA THR A 30 8.74 6.30 4.06
C THR A 30 10.23 5.93 4.14
N THR A 31 11.05 6.48 3.25
CA THR A 31 12.52 6.36 3.31
C THR A 31 13.11 6.92 4.61
N GLU A 32 12.40 7.85 5.25
CA GLU A 32 12.76 8.46 6.54
C GLU A 32 12.32 7.60 7.75
N GLY A 33 11.52 6.55 7.52
CA GLY A 33 11.06 5.60 8.55
C GLY A 33 9.70 5.95 9.17
N ASP A 34 9.00 6.96 8.67
CA ASP A 34 7.64 7.28 9.12
C ASP A 34 6.66 6.19 8.73
N HIS A 35 5.69 5.90 9.60
CA HIS A 35 4.63 4.93 9.36
C HIS A 35 3.30 5.65 9.15
N LEU A 36 2.85 5.73 7.90
CA LEU A 36 1.59 6.36 7.53
C LEU A 36 0.51 5.30 7.39
N ASN A 37 -0.53 5.34 8.23
CA ASN A 37 -1.62 4.35 8.19
C ASN A 37 -2.56 4.63 7.01
N LEU A 38 -2.52 3.78 5.99
CA LEU A 38 -3.31 3.88 4.77
C LEU A 38 -4.81 3.52 4.95
N LYS A 39 -5.25 3.12 6.14
CA LYS A 39 -6.69 3.00 6.46
C LYS A 39 -7.33 4.34 6.86
N SER A 40 -6.52 5.35 7.20
CA SER A 40 -7.01 6.70 7.48
C SER A 40 -7.12 7.50 6.19
N ARG A 41 -8.30 8.04 5.87
CA ARG A 41 -8.53 8.84 4.65
C ARG A 41 -7.59 10.05 4.51
N PHE A 42 -7.21 10.66 5.64
CA PHE A 42 -6.23 11.76 5.63
C PHE A 42 -4.83 11.26 5.28
N CYS A 43 -4.42 10.12 5.84
CA CYS A 43 -3.14 9.49 5.52
C CYS A 43 -3.12 8.87 4.13
N GLN A 44 -4.26 8.42 3.59
CA GLN A 44 -4.41 8.06 2.18
C GLN A 44 -4.09 9.28 1.31
N LEU A 45 -4.74 10.43 1.54
CA LEU A 45 -4.47 11.66 0.79
C LEU A 45 -2.99 12.09 0.84
N ILE A 46 -2.38 12.14 2.03
CA ILE A 46 -0.99 12.57 2.19
C ILE A 46 0.02 11.53 1.69
N GLY A 47 -0.21 10.25 1.97
CA GLY A 47 0.67 9.16 1.56
C GLY A 47 0.70 9.01 0.05
N LEU A 48 -0.46 9.10 -0.60
CA LEU A 48 -0.59 9.10 -2.06
C LEU A 48 0.13 10.29 -2.70
N ALA A 49 -0.04 11.52 -2.17
CA ALA A 49 0.67 12.68 -2.71
C ALA A 49 2.20 12.54 -2.65
N LYS A 50 2.74 11.74 -1.71
CA LYS A 50 4.19 11.50 -1.55
C LYS A 50 4.75 10.42 -2.47
N ILE A 51 3.93 9.45 -2.91
CA ILE A 51 4.38 8.29 -3.70
C ILE A 51 3.88 8.29 -5.15
N ILE A 52 3.02 9.25 -5.51
CA ILE A 52 2.47 9.39 -6.86
C ILE A 52 3.40 10.26 -7.69
N GLU A 53 4.03 9.64 -8.68
CA GLU A 53 4.65 10.33 -9.81
C GLU A 53 3.80 10.07 -11.05
N GLY A 54 3.16 11.13 -11.58
CA GLY A 54 2.37 11.03 -12.81
C GLY A 54 1.17 10.08 -12.76
N GLY A 55 0.64 9.78 -11.57
CA GLY A 55 -0.52 8.89 -11.38
C GLY A 55 -0.17 7.44 -11.04
N ASN A 56 1.11 7.07 -10.96
CA ASN A 56 1.57 5.73 -10.61
C ASN A 56 2.41 5.74 -9.33
N ILE A 57 2.39 4.62 -8.60
CA ILE A 57 3.31 4.39 -7.47
C ILE A 57 4.66 3.93 -8.01
N SER A 58 5.70 4.75 -7.85
CA SER A 58 7.06 4.42 -8.33
C SER A 58 7.78 3.42 -7.41
N GLU A 59 7.81 3.68 -6.10
CA GLU A 59 8.35 2.77 -5.09
C GLU A 59 7.71 3.06 -3.73
N ALA A 60 7.12 2.04 -3.10
CA ALA A 60 6.50 2.17 -1.78
C ALA A 60 6.71 0.91 -0.94
N ARG A 61 7.22 1.08 0.29
CA ARG A 61 7.36 -0.01 1.25
C ARG A 61 6.10 -0.12 2.09
N ILE A 62 5.44 -1.28 2.02
CA ILE A 62 4.19 -1.54 2.75
C ILE A 62 4.43 -2.53 3.89
N VAL A 63 3.81 -2.26 5.04
CA VAL A 63 3.79 -3.14 6.21
C VAL A 63 2.34 -3.39 6.63
N CYS A 64 1.96 -4.65 6.76
CA CYS A 64 0.64 -5.06 7.24
C CYS A 64 0.71 -5.53 8.69
N GLU A 65 -0.38 -5.35 9.44
CA GLU A 65 -0.51 -5.98 10.76
C GLU A 65 -0.84 -7.47 10.66
N LEU A 66 -1.64 -7.84 9.67
CA LEU A 66 -2.11 -9.21 9.46
C LEU A 66 -1.43 -9.83 8.25
N GLN A 67 -1.01 -11.09 8.40
CA GLN A 67 -0.38 -11.86 7.33
C GLN A 67 -1.34 -12.11 6.13
N GLU A 68 -2.65 -12.17 6.40
CA GLU A 68 -3.66 -12.30 5.34
C GLU A 68 -3.70 -11.07 4.42
N ASP A 69 -3.57 -9.88 4.98
CA ASP A 69 -3.56 -8.62 4.23
C ASP A 69 -2.24 -8.47 3.46
N GLU A 70 -1.12 -8.88 4.05
CA GLU A 70 0.18 -8.95 3.37
C GLU A 70 0.12 -9.86 2.15
N THR A 71 -0.43 -11.08 2.31
CA THR A 71 -0.58 -12.04 1.21
C THR A 71 -1.47 -11.50 0.10
N ARG A 72 -2.56 -10.81 0.47
CA ARG A 72 -3.49 -10.18 -0.47
C ARG A 72 -2.80 -9.10 -1.30
N LEU A 73 -2.17 -8.12 -0.64
CA LEU A 73 -1.53 -6.99 -1.32
C LEU A 73 -0.30 -7.44 -2.10
N PHE A 74 0.42 -8.45 -1.63
CA PHE A 74 1.52 -9.06 -2.37
C PHE A 74 1.04 -9.74 -3.66
N ARG A 75 -0.08 -10.48 -3.61
CA ARG A 75 -0.69 -11.06 -4.82
C ARG A 75 -1.16 -9.97 -5.79
N PHE A 76 -1.79 -8.93 -5.27
CA PHE A 76 -2.22 -7.77 -6.08
C PHE A 76 -1.03 -7.10 -6.77
N ASN A 77 0.11 -6.95 -6.09
CA ASN A 77 1.34 -6.42 -6.70
C ASN A 77 1.90 -7.30 -7.84
N LEU A 78 1.76 -8.63 -7.72
CA LEU A 78 2.29 -9.58 -8.72
C LEU A 78 1.38 -9.76 -9.93
N TYR A 79 0.07 -9.82 -9.71
CA TYR A 79 -0.91 -10.21 -10.73
C TYR A 79 -1.85 -9.08 -11.16
N GLY A 80 -1.81 -7.93 -10.48
CA GLY A 80 -2.81 -6.88 -10.64
C GLY A 80 -4.16 -7.27 -10.01
N LYS A 81 -5.21 -6.55 -10.39
CA LYS A 81 -6.59 -6.86 -9.99
C LYS A 81 -7.06 -8.10 -10.76
N GLU A 82 -7.54 -9.14 -10.07
CA GLU A 82 -8.33 -10.18 -10.72
C GLU A 82 -9.68 -9.56 -11.12
N ASP A 83 -10.00 -9.59 -12.42
CA ASP A 83 -11.31 -9.20 -12.98
C ASP A 83 -12.46 -10.09 -12.49
#